data_AF-A0A430Q9W1-F1
#
_entry.id   AF-A0A430Q9W1-F1
#
_cell.length_a   1.000
_cell.length_b   1.000
_cell.length_c   1.000
_cell.angle_alpha   90.00
_cell.angle_beta   90.00
_cell.angle_gamma   90.00
#
_symmetry.space_group_name_H-M   'P 1'
#
loop_
_entity.id
_entity.type
_entity.pdbx_description
1 polymer ?
#
loop_
_entity_poly.entity_id
_entity_poly.type
_entity_poly.pdbx_seq_one_letter_code
_entity_poly.pdbx_strand_id
1 'polypeptide(L)'
;AQETEEEKKEEVTKSKEQLEAEKRAILEQRIQPLNISGFNADQLKNKAKELHDLICRLEGDIYDLSQRFTRQSYDMQELAERARQINKGGKAKAITNAPDPLAAKFSGIPPMVVMYSQYERVKDPRSFKDRRTVFTGANYAEEYQRIAPSHVLVMTEEGFQIAGAAEGGGHSAAPAPATEVPVE
;
A
#
# COMPACT_ATOMS: atom_id res chain seq x y z
N ALA A 1 -10.42 -21.56 -31.59
CA ALA A 1 -9.05 -21.04 -31.35
C ALA A 1 -8.91 -20.26 -30.04
N GLN A 2 -10.00 -19.89 -29.36
CA GLN A 2 -9.96 -19.23 -28.05
C GLN A 2 -9.89 -20.23 -26.88
N GLU A 3 -10.44 -21.44 -27.02
CA GLU A 3 -10.41 -22.49 -25.97
C GLU A 3 -8.99 -23.00 -25.66
N THR A 4 -8.10 -23.08 -26.66
CA THR A 4 -6.72 -23.58 -26.48
C THR A 4 -5.80 -22.62 -25.74
N GLU A 5 -6.18 -21.34 -25.61
CA GLU A 5 -5.37 -20.31 -24.93
C GLU A 5 -5.77 -20.14 -23.46
N GLU A 6 -7.03 -20.44 -23.12
CA GLU A 6 -7.51 -20.54 -21.73
C GLU A 6 -7.00 -21.81 -21.05
N GLU A 7 -7.07 -22.97 -21.72
CA GLU A 7 -6.49 -24.23 -21.21
C GLU A 7 -4.98 -24.09 -20.91
N LYS A 8 -4.24 -23.35 -21.75
CA LYS A 8 -2.81 -23.10 -21.55
C LYS A 8 -2.48 -22.19 -20.36
N LYS A 9 -3.42 -21.36 -19.92
CA LYS A 9 -3.26 -20.53 -18.70
C LYS A 9 -3.62 -21.31 -17.44
N GLU A 10 -4.52 -22.28 -17.54
CA GLU A 10 -4.91 -23.14 -16.42
C GLU A 10 -3.89 -24.26 -16.15
N GLU A 11 -3.16 -24.73 -17.17
CA GLU A 11 -2.15 -25.80 -17.02
C GLU A 11 -0.91 -25.41 -16.18
N VAL A 12 -0.59 -24.12 -16.02
CA VAL A 12 0.71 -23.70 -15.44
C VAL A 12 0.62 -23.29 -13.96
N THR A 13 -0.58 -23.05 -13.44
CA THR A 13 -0.76 -22.73 -12.02
C THR A 13 -1.74 -23.72 -11.41
N LYS A 14 -1.21 -24.78 -10.80
CA LYS A 14 -2.00 -25.62 -9.88
C LYS A 14 -2.82 -24.70 -8.99
N SER A 15 -4.14 -24.92 -8.95
CA SER A 15 -5.03 -24.08 -8.14
C SER A 15 -4.53 -24.07 -6.69
N LYS A 16 -4.75 -22.96 -5.97
CA LYS A 16 -4.36 -22.84 -4.56
C LYS A 16 -4.87 -24.02 -3.73
N GLU A 17 -6.08 -24.50 -4.04
CA GLU A 17 -6.69 -25.66 -3.39
C GLU A 17 -5.96 -26.97 -3.71
N GLN A 18 -5.48 -27.15 -4.95
CA GLN A 18 -4.68 -28.31 -5.34
C GLN A 18 -3.31 -28.32 -4.63
N LEU A 19 -2.66 -27.16 -4.52
CA LEU A 19 -1.39 -27.03 -3.79
C LEU A 19 -1.56 -27.31 -2.29
N GLU A 20 -2.65 -26.86 -1.68
CA GLU A 20 -2.96 -27.16 -0.28
C GLU A 20 -3.28 -28.65 -0.07
N ALA A 21 -4.01 -29.26 -1.01
CA ALA A 21 -4.30 -30.70 -0.97
C ALA A 21 -3.02 -31.54 -1.12
N GLU A 22 -2.15 -31.20 -2.08
CA GLU A 22 -0.84 -31.85 -2.24
C GLU A 22 0.02 -31.69 -0.98
N LYS A 23 0.05 -30.49 -0.38
CA LYS A 23 0.76 -30.24 0.88
C LYS A 23 0.23 -31.12 2.01
N ARG A 24 -1.10 -31.23 2.16
CA ARG A 24 -1.72 -32.08 3.19
C ARG A 24 -1.37 -33.55 2.96
N ALA A 25 -1.45 -34.04 1.73
CA ALA A 25 -1.10 -35.42 1.40
C ALA A 25 0.38 -35.73 1.70
N ILE A 26 1.30 -34.82 1.36
CA ILE A 26 2.73 -34.98 1.66
C ILE A 26 2.99 -34.98 3.17
N LEU A 27 2.31 -34.09 3.91
CA LEU A 27 2.43 -34.04 5.37
C LEU A 27 1.90 -35.31 6.02
N GLU A 28 0.76 -35.82 5.57
CA GLU A 28 0.19 -37.08 6.06
C GLU A 28 1.10 -38.28 5.76
N GLN A 29 1.76 -38.30 4.59
CA GLN A 29 2.74 -39.32 4.26
C GLN A 29 4.01 -39.23 5.14
N ARG A 30 4.46 -38.01 5.48
CA ARG A 30 5.66 -37.79 6.29
C ARG A 30 5.43 -37.95 7.79
N ILE A 31 4.26 -37.55 8.28
CA ILE A 31 3.89 -37.61 9.70
C ILE A 31 3.24 -38.96 9.95
N GLN A 32 4.06 -39.94 10.31
CA GLN A 32 3.53 -41.25 10.67
C GLN A 32 2.68 -41.14 11.95
N PRO A 33 1.44 -41.69 11.97
CA PRO A 33 0.60 -41.66 13.16
C PRO A 33 1.27 -42.41 14.32
N LEU A 34 1.29 -41.78 15.48
CA LEU A 34 1.99 -42.31 16.65
C LEU A 34 1.15 -43.40 17.34
N ASN A 35 1.57 -44.66 17.19
CA ASN A 35 0.98 -45.80 17.89
C ASN A 35 1.84 -46.19 19.10
N ILE A 36 1.33 -45.94 20.31
CA ILE A 36 2.00 -46.27 21.59
C ILE A 36 1.34 -47.40 22.38
N SER A 37 0.26 -48.00 21.86
CA SER A 37 -0.48 -49.04 22.58
C SER A 37 0.39 -50.29 22.79
N GLY A 38 0.59 -50.68 24.04
CA GLY A 38 1.36 -51.88 24.40
C GLY A 38 2.87 -51.69 24.49
N PHE A 39 3.38 -50.44 24.49
CA PHE A 39 4.82 -50.19 24.63
C PHE A 39 5.28 -50.37 26.08
N ASN A 40 6.41 -51.06 26.25
CA ASN A 40 7.12 -51.14 27.53
C ASN A 40 7.95 -49.86 27.80
N ALA A 41 8.33 -49.60 29.05
CA ALA A 41 9.03 -48.37 29.46
C ALA A 41 10.30 -48.07 28.64
N ASP A 42 11.08 -49.09 28.29
CA ASP A 42 12.29 -48.92 27.47
C ASP A 42 11.98 -48.66 25.99
N GLN A 43 10.89 -49.22 25.47
CA GLN A 43 10.41 -48.95 24.11
C GLN A 43 9.90 -47.51 23.98
N LEU A 44 9.21 -47.00 25.01
CA LEU A 44 8.81 -45.59 25.08
C LEU A 44 10.01 -44.65 25.07
N LYS A 45 11.07 -44.96 25.84
CA LYS A 45 12.32 -44.17 25.86
C LYS A 45 13.02 -44.18 24.50
N ASN A 46 13.08 -45.34 23.84
CA ASN A 46 13.69 -45.45 22.51
C ASN A 46 12.89 -44.67 21.46
N LYS A 47 11.55 -44.75 21.50
CA LYS A 47 10.71 -43.99 20.57
C LYS A 47 10.81 -42.48 20.78
N ALA A 48 10.90 -42.04 22.03
CA ALA A 48 11.11 -40.62 22.35
C ALA A 48 12.45 -40.10 21.79
N LYS A 49 13.53 -40.89 21.90
CA LYS A 49 14.83 -40.54 21.32
C LYS A 49 14.76 -40.46 19.79
N GLU A 50 14.14 -41.43 19.13
CA GLU A 50 13.96 -41.44 17.68
C GLU A 50 13.20 -40.20 17.19
N LEU A 51 12.11 -39.83 17.87
CA LEU A 51 11.34 -38.63 17.54
C LEU A 51 12.15 -37.35 17.77
N HIS A 52 12.94 -37.30 18.84
CA HIS A 52 13.82 -36.17 19.11
C HIS A 52 14.87 -36.00 18.01
N ASP A 53 15.55 -37.08 17.62
CA ASP A 53 16.56 -37.06 16.55
C ASP A 53 15.94 -36.70 15.19
N LEU A 54 14.68 -37.08 14.95
CA LEU A 54 13.95 -36.67 13.77
C LEU A 54 13.63 -35.17 13.77
N ILE A 55 13.15 -34.64 14.90
CA ILE A 55 12.85 -33.20 15.05
C ILE A 55 14.10 -32.37 14.82
N CYS A 56 15.22 -32.72 15.47
CA CYS A 56 16.49 -32.01 15.31
C CYS A 56 16.97 -31.97 13.85
N ARG A 57 16.80 -33.06 13.10
CA ARG A 57 17.13 -33.08 11.66
C ARG A 57 16.21 -32.19 10.84
N LEU A 58 14.90 -32.28 11.07
CA LEU A 58 13.91 -31.47 10.35
C LEU A 58 14.09 -29.97 10.62
N GLU A 59 14.51 -29.60 11.82
CA GLU A 59 14.79 -28.21 12.17
C GLU A 59 15.99 -27.65 11.41
N GLY A 60 17.05 -28.45 11.24
CA GLY A 60 18.16 -28.13 10.34
C GLY A 60 17.72 -27.95 8.90
N ASP A 61 16.90 -28.88 8.39
CA ASP A 61 16.36 -28.80 7.01
C ASP A 61 15.52 -27.53 6.80
N ILE A 62 14.72 -27.13 7.79
CA ILE A 62 13.92 -25.90 7.75
C ILE A 62 14.83 -24.67 7.63
N TYR A 63 15.91 -24.63 8.42
CA TYR A 63 16.85 -23.52 8.37
C TYR A 63 17.48 -23.38 6.97
N ASP A 64 18.00 -24.48 6.42
CA ASP A 64 18.65 -24.47 5.10
C ASP A 64 17.67 -24.10 3.98
N LEU A 65 16.44 -24.63 4.02
CA LEU A 65 15.42 -24.31 3.03
C LEU A 65 14.95 -22.85 3.16
N SER A 66 14.79 -22.33 4.38
CA SER A 66 14.40 -20.94 4.62
C SER A 66 15.46 -19.97 4.11
N GLN A 67 16.75 -20.26 4.35
CA GLN A 67 17.86 -19.46 3.82
C GLN A 67 17.87 -19.45 2.29
N ARG A 68 17.72 -20.62 1.66
CA ARG A 68 17.62 -20.72 0.19
C ARG A 68 16.43 -19.96 -0.37
N PHE A 69 15.27 -20.09 0.26
CA PHE A 69 14.05 -19.38 -0.15
C PHE A 69 14.23 -17.86 -0.04
N THR A 70 14.85 -17.38 1.04
CA THR A 70 15.13 -15.96 1.24
C THR A 70 16.05 -15.42 0.15
N ARG A 71 17.13 -16.15 -0.15
CA ARG A 71 18.07 -15.78 -1.23
C ARG A 71 17.38 -15.74 -2.60
N GLN A 72 16.62 -16.78 -2.93
CA GLN A 72 15.88 -16.82 -4.20
C GLN A 72 14.84 -15.70 -4.29
N SER A 73 14.17 -15.37 -3.18
CA SER A 73 13.21 -14.28 -3.13
C SER A 73 13.87 -12.93 -3.39
N TYR A 74 15.07 -12.71 -2.82
CA TYR A 74 15.88 -11.53 -3.10
C TYR A 74 16.29 -11.45 -4.58
N ASP A 75 16.85 -12.54 -5.13
CA ASP A 75 17.25 -12.59 -6.54
C ASP A 75 16.06 -12.30 -7.48
N MET A 76 14.88 -12.83 -7.15
CA MET A 76 13.65 -12.57 -7.89
C MET A 76 13.19 -11.11 -7.80
N GLN A 77 13.32 -10.47 -6.64
CA GLN A 77 13.01 -9.05 -6.47
C GLN A 77 13.95 -8.18 -7.30
N GLU A 78 15.25 -8.47 -7.28
CA GLU A 78 16.26 -7.73 -8.06
C GLU A 78 16.00 -7.87 -9.58
N LEU A 79 15.72 -9.09 -10.06
CA LEU A 79 15.37 -9.32 -11.47
C LEU A 79 14.09 -8.60 -11.88
N ALA A 80 13.08 -8.58 -11.01
CA ALA A 80 11.84 -7.86 -11.26
C ALA A 80 12.07 -6.34 -11.34
N GLU A 81 12.92 -5.79 -10.47
CA GLU A 81 13.28 -4.37 -10.50
C GLU A 81 14.08 -4.01 -11.75
N ARG A 82 15.08 -4.84 -12.12
CA ARG A 82 15.86 -4.66 -13.34
C ARG A 82 14.98 -4.71 -14.59
N ALA A 83 14.02 -5.65 -14.64
CA ALA A 83 13.05 -5.73 -15.72
C ALA A 83 12.17 -4.47 -15.80
N ARG A 84 11.74 -3.91 -14.66
CA ARG A 84 11.00 -2.64 -14.62
C ARG A 84 11.84 -1.48 -15.17
N GLN A 85 13.12 -1.41 -14.81
CA GLN A 85 14.03 -0.36 -15.29
C GLN A 85 14.25 -0.45 -16.81
N ILE A 86 14.48 -1.65 -17.34
CA ILE A 86 14.62 -1.89 -18.80
C ILE A 86 13.32 -1.52 -19.53
N ASN A 87 12.16 -1.94 -19.02
CA ASN A 87 10.87 -1.65 -19.62
C ASN A 87 10.53 -0.14 -19.59
N LYS A 88 10.98 0.58 -18.56
CA LYS A 88 10.86 2.05 -18.47
C LYS A 88 11.78 2.76 -19.47
N GLY A 89 12.95 2.19 -19.77
CA GLY A 89 13.89 2.73 -20.78
C GLY A 89 13.50 2.43 -22.23
N GLY A 90 12.79 1.32 -22.49
CA GLY A 90 12.43 0.89 -23.84
C GLY A 90 11.14 1.49 -24.42
N LYS A 91 10.23 1.99 -23.57
CA LYS A 91 9.01 2.67 -24.01
C LYS A 91 8.68 3.81 -23.06
N ALA A 92 8.82 5.04 -23.55
CA ALA A 92 8.23 6.24 -22.95
C ALA A 92 6.69 6.20 -23.04
N LYS A 93 6.06 5.14 -22.50
CA LYS A 93 4.64 5.17 -22.19
C LYS A 93 4.50 5.98 -20.90
N ALA A 94 3.55 6.92 -20.92
CA ALA A 94 3.25 7.81 -19.81
C ALA A 94 3.40 7.08 -18.48
N ILE A 95 4.21 7.62 -17.57
CA ILE A 95 4.26 7.17 -16.18
C ILE A 95 2.82 7.29 -15.67
N THR A 96 2.11 6.16 -15.62
CA THR A 96 0.81 6.14 -14.97
C THR A 96 1.12 6.40 -13.50
N ASN A 97 0.54 7.47 -12.97
CA ASN A 97 0.63 7.85 -11.55
C ASN A 97 -0.11 6.84 -10.64
N ALA A 98 -0.25 5.59 -11.09
CA ALA A 98 -0.88 4.52 -10.35
C ALA A 98 0.18 3.89 -9.42
N PRO A 99 -0.12 3.72 -8.13
CA PRO A 99 0.77 3.02 -7.22
C PRO A 99 1.02 1.59 -7.72
N ASP A 100 2.28 1.14 -7.62
CA ASP A 100 2.69 -0.17 -8.10
C ASP A 100 1.95 -1.29 -7.35
N PRO A 101 1.11 -2.10 -8.04
CA PRO A 101 0.31 -3.13 -7.40
C PRO A 101 1.14 -4.26 -6.76
N LEU A 102 2.43 -4.37 -7.10
CA LEU A 102 3.34 -5.31 -6.44
C LEU A 102 3.90 -4.75 -5.13
N ALA A 103 4.39 -3.50 -5.12
CA ALA A 103 4.83 -2.82 -3.90
C ALA A 103 3.73 -2.72 -2.82
N ALA A 104 2.48 -2.54 -3.24
CA ALA A 104 1.31 -2.52 -2.35
C ALA A 104 1.02 -3.88 -1.69
N LYS A 105 1.38 -5.00 -2.33
CA LYS A 105 1.14 -6.36 -1.80
C LYS A 105 2.26 -6.85 -0.89
N PHE A 106 3.49 -6.40 -1.11
CA PHE A 106 4.66 -6.90 -0.38
C PHE A 106 5.00 -6.13 0.89
N SER A 107 4.63 -4.85 0.99
CA SER A 107 5.13 -4.02 2.10
C SER A 107 4.29 -4.07 3.37
N GLY A 108 3.05 -4.59 3.36
CA GLY A 108 2.15 -4.53 4.54
C GLY A 108 1.81 -3.10 4.99
N ILE A 109 2.32 -2.10 4.29
CA ILE A 109 2.12 -0.67 4.52
C ILE A 109 0.90 -0.27 3.68
N PRO A 110 -0.09 0.45 4.26
CA PRO A 110 -1.23 0.94 3.51
C PRO A 110 -0.77 1.71 2.25
N PRO A 111 -1.46 1.57 1.11
CA PRO A 111 -1.05 2.23 -0.11
C PRO A 111 -1.00 3.75 0.09
N MET A 112 0.05 4.38 -0.42
CA MET A 112 0.19 5.83 -0.35
C MET A 112 -1.03 6.51 -1.00
N VAL A 113 -1.74 7.32 -0.21
CA VAL A 113 -2.84 8.14 -0.71
C VAL A 113 -2.24 9.22 -1.60
N VAL A 114 -2.62 9.23 -2.87
CA VAL A 114 -2.18 10.25 -3.82
C VAL A 114 -2.89 11.56 -3.47
N MET A 115 -2.15 12.54 -2.96
CA MET A 115 -2.68 13.84 -2.54
C MET A 115 -3.06 14.77 -3.70
N TYR A 116 -2.50 14.53 -4.90
CA TYR A 116 -2.86 15.29 -6.08
C TYR A 116 -4.03 14.63 -6.82
N SER A 117 -4.95 15.45 -7.30
CA SER A 117 -6.00 14.97 -8.19
C SER A 117 -5.37 14.60 -9.54
N GLN A 118 -5.83 13.51 -10.16
CA GLN A 118 -5.41 13.14 -11.53
C GLN A 118 -5.72 14.25 -12.55
N TYR A 119 -6.62 15.16 -12.21
CA TYR A 119 -7.01 16.32 -13.02
C TYR A 119 -6.17 17.58 -12.76
N GLU A 120 -5.39 17.62 -11.68
CA GLU A 120 -4.63 18.83 -11.28
C GLU A 120 -3.54 19.20 -12.29
N ARG A 121 -3.01 18.20 -13.01
CA ARG A 121 -1.97 18.37 -14.03
C ARG A 121 -2.50 18.49 -15.45
N VAL A 122 -3.82 18.49 -15.63
CA VAL A 122 -4.44 18.67 -16.95
C VAL A 122 -4.58 20.16 -17.22
N LYS A 123 -3.86 20.66 -18.22
CA LYS A 123 -4.02 22.04 -18.68
C LYS A 123 -5.44 22.21 -19.21
N ASP A 124 -6.20 23.11 -18.61
CA ASP A 124 -7.60 23.38 -18.97
C ASP A 124 -7.73 23.59 -20.50
N PRO A 125 -8.51 22.74 -21.21
CA PRO A 125 -8.68 22.85 -22.66
C PRO A 125 -9.57 24.01 -23.07
N ARG A 126 -10.27 24.66 -22.13
CA ARG A 126 -11.16 25.80 -22.41
C ARG A 126 -10.38 27.04 -22.83
N SER A 127 -11.02 27.88 -23.65
CA SER A 127 -10.44 29.16 -24.07
C SER A 127 -10.28 30.12 -22.88
N PHE A 128 -9.39 31.11 -22.98
CA PHE A 128 -9.20 32.11 -21.91
C PHE A 128 -10.52 32.81 -21.52
N LYS A 129 -11.38 33.08 -22.51
CA LYS A 129 -12.68 33.73 -22.30
C LYS A 129 -13.62 32.85 -21.47
N ASP A 130 -13.65 31.54 -21.73
CA ASP A 130 -14.50 30.57 -21.01
C ASP A 130 -13.95 30.22 -19.63
N ARG A 131 -12.62 30.28 -19.45
CA ARG A 131 -12.00 30.12 -18.14
C ARG A 131 -12.25 31.32 -17.24
N ARG A 132 -12.31 32.52 -17.81
CA ARG A 132 -12.56 33.76 -17.06
C ARG A 132 -13.95 33.80 -16.43
N THR A 133 -14.97 33.26 -17.12
CA THR A 133 -16.35 33.24 -16.62
C THR A 133 -16.57 32.30 -15.43
N VAL A 134 -15.69 31.32 -15.23
CA VAL A 134 -15.72 30.46 -14.02
C VAL A 134 -15.43 31.27 -12.75
N PHE A 135 -14.65 32.35 -12.88
CA PHE A 135 -14.25 33.23 -11.79
C PHE A 135 -15.00 34.57 -11.80
N THR A 136 -16.04 34.73 -12.63
CA THR A 136 -16.87 35.94 -12.67
C THR A 136 -18.33 35.60 -12.98
N GLY A 137 -19.23 35.76 -12.01
CA GLY A 137 -20.67 35.57 -12.18
C GLY A 137 -21.39 35.35 -10.85
N ALA A 138 -22.73 35.24 -10.87
CA ALA A 138 -23.55 35.08 -9.67
C ALA A 138 -23.28 33.78 -8.86
N ASN A 139 -22.64 32.79 -9.49
CA ASN A 139 -22.25 31.52 -8.87
C ASN A 139 -20.81 31.55 -8.32
N TYR A 140 -20.06 32.64 -8.54
CA TYR A 140 -18.75 32.85 -7.95
C TYR A 140 -18.94 33.53 -6.59
N ALA A 141 -19.24 32.72 -5.57
CA ALA A 141 -19.29 33.19 -4.19
C ALA A 141 -17.92 32.99 -3.55
N GLU A 142 -17.13 34.04 -3.43
CA GLU A 142 -16.02 34.06 -2.48
C GLU A 142 -16.54 34.42 -1.09
N GLU A 143 -17.16 33.47 -0.40
CA GLU A 143 -17.30 33.55 1.05
C GLU A 143 -16.95 32.20 1.68
N TYR A 144 -15.65 31.93 1.76
CA TYR A 144 -15.18 31.04 2.80
C TYR A 144 -15.32 31.79 4.12
N GLN A 145 -16.28 31.38 4.95
CA GLN A 145 -16.32 31.82 6.35
C GLN A 145 -14.99 31.40 6.98
N ARG A 146 -14.08 32.35 7.18
CA ARG A 146 -12.85 32.10 7.92
C ARG A 146 -13.26 31.59 9.29
N ILE A 147 -12.88 30.36 9.60
CA ILE A 147 -13.06 29.78 10.92
C ILE A 147 -12.26 30.66 11.88
N ALA A 148 -12.94 31.27 12.85
CA ALA A 148 -12.28 32.09 13.85
C ALA A 148 -11.24 31.22 14.59
N PRO A 149 -10.03 31.74 14.85
CA PRO A 149 -9.02 30.98 15.59
C PRO A 149 -9.57 30.63 16.96
N SER A 150 -9.61 29.35 17.31
CA SER A 150 -10.13 28.90 18.61
C SER A 150 -9.17 29.22 19.78
N HIS A 151 -7.88 29.30 19.47
CA HIS A 151 -6.82 29.43 20.47
C HIS A 151 -5.75 30.41 20.00
N VAL A 152 -5.34 31.29 20.90
CA VAL A 152 -4.19 32.18 20.70
C VAL A 152 -2.98 31.55 21.39
N LEU A 153 -1.95 31.22 20.62
CA LEU A 153 -0.68 30.71 21.14
C LEU A 153 0.26 31.87 21.43
N VAL A 154 0.69 32.01 22.68
CA VAL A 154 1.65 33.03 23.11
C VAL A 154 2.98 32.35 23.38
N MET A 155 4.06 32.84 22.76
CA MET A 155 5.40 32.35 23.03
C MET A 155 6.00 33.06 24.24
N THR A 156 6.38 32.26 25.24
CA THR A 156 7.12 32.70 26.43
C THR A 156 8.49 32.03 26.45
N GLU A 157 9.40 32.46 27.32
CA GLU A 157 10.77 31.93 27.41
C GLU A 157 10.82 30.43 27.79
N GLU A 158 9.73 29.87 28.30
CA GLU A 158 9.57 28.45 28.62
C GLU A 158 8.84 27.64 27.52
N GLY A 159 8.47 28.27 26.41
CA GLY A 159 7.82 27.64 25.25
C GLY A 159 6.46 28.25 24.87
N PHE A 160 5.72 27.54 24.03
CA PHE A 160 4.40 27.94 23.54
C PHE A 160 3.32 27.59 24.54
N GLN A 161 2.62 28.59 25.08
CA GLN A 161 1.48 28.38 25.98
C GLN A 161 0.17 28.82 25.30
N ILE A 162 -0.91 28.05 25.52
CA ILE A 162 -2.25 28.34 25.00
C ILE A 162 -2.90 29.41 25.89
N ALA A 163 -2.94 30.65 25.42
CA ALA A 163 -3.53 31.76 26.15
C ALA A 163 -5.03 31.87 25.85
N GLY A 164 -5.84 31.01 26.47
CA GLY A 164 -7.30 31.12 26.51
C GLY A 164 -8.05 30.92 25.19
N ALA A 165 -9.36 30.66 25.29
CA ALA A 165 -10.25 30.61 24.13
C ALA A 165 -10.44 32.02 23.57
N ALA A 166 -10.26 32.21 22.26
CA ALA A 166 -10.43 33.52 21.64
C ALA A 166 -11.91 33.94 21.69
N GLU A 167 -12.27 34.81 22.62
CA GLU A 167 -13.60 35.43 22.61
C GLU A 167 -13.72 36.41 21.44
N GLY A 168 -14.86 36.34 20.76
CA GLY A 168 -15.12 36.95 19.47
C GLY A 168 -14.88 38.47 19.44
N GLY A 169 -13.84 38.87 18.72
CA GLY A 169 -13.62 40.25 18.31
C GLY A 169 -14.28 40.54 16.96
N GLY A 170 -15.35 41.32 16.97
CA GLY A 170 -16.04 41.78 15.77
C GLY A 170 -15.22 42.76 14.93
N HIS A 171 -15.24 42.50 13.61
CA HIS A 171 -15.12 43.40 12.45
C HIS A 171 -13.94 44.37 12.30
N SER A 172 -13.30 44.27 11.13
CA SER A 172 -13.05 45.46 10.29
C SER A 172 -13.68 45.24 8.91
N ALA A 173 -14.73 46.01 8.62
CA ALA A 173 -15.34 46.10 7.31
C ALA A 173 -14.29 46.51 6.26
N ALA A 174 -14.26 45.81 5.13
CA ALA A 174 -13.49 46.24 3.98
C ALA A 174 -14.07 47.56 3.42
N PRO A 175 -13.24 48.53 3.00
CA PRO A 175 -13.73 49.76 2.39
C PRO A 175 -14.44 49.45 1.07
N ALA A 176 -15.58 50.11 0.84
CA ALA A 176 -16.39 49.97 -0.37
C ALA A 176 -15.55 50.19 -1.66
N PRO A 177 -15.84 49.48 -2.76
CA PRO A 177 -15.14 49.69 -4.02
C PRO A 177 -15.43 51.11 -4.53
N ALA A 178 -14.36 51.83 -4.87
CA ALA A 178 -14.45 53.15 -5.48
C ALA A 178 -15.27 53.06 -6.78
N THR A 179 -16.31 53.88 -6.87
CA THR A 179 -17.07 54.15 -8.09
C THR A 179 -16.12 54.58 -9.21
N GLU A 180 -16.09 53.80 -10.29
CA GLU A 180 -15.45 54.19 -11.54
C GLU A 180 -16.15 55.44 -12.11
N VAL A 181 -15.36 56.48 -12.36
CA VAL A 181 -15.78 57.68 -13.09
C VAL A 181 -15.73 57.36 -14.59
N PRO A 182 -16.75 57.68 -15.40
CA PRO A 182 -16.67 57.49 -16.84
C PRO A 182 -15.78 58.58 -17.43
N VAL A 183 -14.78 58.18 -18.21
CA VAL A 183 -14.03 59.09 -19.08
C VAL A 183 -14.62 58.97 -20.47
N GLU A 184 -15.12 60.09 -21.00
CA GLU A 184 -15.53 60.29 -22.40
C GLU A 184 -14.39 60.06 -23.39
#